data_AF-A0A956CKY4-F1
#
_entry.id   AF-A0A956CKY4-F1
#
_cell.length_a   1.000
_cell.length_b   1.000
_cell.length_c   1.000
_cell.angle_alpha   90.00
_cell.angle_beta   90.00
_cell.angle_gamma   90.00
#
_symmetry.space_group_name_H-M   'P 1'
#
loop_
_entity.id
_entity.type
_entity.pdbx_description
1 polymer ?
#
loop_
_entity_poly.entity_id
_entity_poly.type
_entity_poly.pdbx_seq_one_letter_code
_entity_poly.pdbx_strand_id
1 'polypeptide(L)'
;LILVDTKYEFGKTADGTIVVIDEIHTPDSSRYWKLESYESRLAAGQEPDSFDKEYVRRWLADAGYRGDGTPPTIPDDVRIEAARRYIEACDTVRGGAFVPDTTPPDTRIEQNLRRKGFG
;
A
#
# COMPACT_ATOMS: atom_id res chain seq x y z
N LEU A 1 5.13 14.09 1.47
CA LEU A 1 3.98 13.22 1.82
C LEU A 1 3.23 13.85 2.99
N ILE A 2 1.91 13.77 2.99
CA ILE A 2 1.08 14.07 4.16
C ILE A 2 0.43 12.75 4.59
N LEU A 3 0.69 12.30 5.82
CA LEU A 3 -0.03 11.18 6.43
C LEU A 3 -1.36 11.71 6.97
N VAL A 4 -2.46 11.32 6.34
CA VAL A 4 -3.81 11.80 6.70
C VAL A 4 -4.33 11.02 7.90
N ASP A 5 -4.29 9.70 7.81
CA ASP A 5 -4.56 8.77 8.89
C ASP A 5 -3.89 7.41 8.64
N THR A 6 -3.89 6.57 9.68
CA THR A 6 -3.40 5.19 9.64
C THR A 6 -4.15 4.32 10.64
N LYS A 7 -4.37 3.06 10.27
CA LYS A 7 -4.79 1.99 11.16
C LYS A 7 -3.56 1.34 11.79
N TYR A 8 -3.62 1.05 13.09
CA TYR A 8 -2.64 0.20 13.77
C TYR A 8 -3.34 -1.00 14.37
N GLU A 9 -2.64 -2.13 14.41
CA GLU A 9 -3.06 -3.31 15.16
C GLU A 9 -2.07 -3.57 16.30
N PHE A 10 -2.61 -3.95 17.46
CA PHE A 10 -1.82 -4.19 18.67
C PHE A 10 -2.10 -5.58 19.23
N GLY A 11 -1.02 -6.31 19.52
CA GLY A 11 -1.05 -7.56 20.26
C GLY A 11 -0.64 -7.35 21.71
N LYS A 12 -1.01 -8.31 22.58
CA LYS A 12 -0.54 -8.38 23.96
C LYS A 12 0.22 -9.70 24.15
N THR A 13 1.49 -9.60 24.54
CA THR A 13 2.34 -10.77 24.82
C THR A 13 1.95 -11.44 26.14
N ALA A 14 2.49 -12.63 26.40
CA ALA A 14 2.17 -13.42 27.60
C ALA A 14 2.55 -12.72 28.93
N ASP A 15 3.62 -11.93 28.93
CA ASP A 15 4.06 -11.08 30.05
C ASP A 15 3.27 -9.75 30.15
N GLY A 16 2.33 -9.51 29.22
CA GLY A 16 1.43 -8.37 29.22
C GLY A 16 1.92 -7.15 28.44
N THR A 17 3.07 -7.23 27.79
CA THR A 17 3.61 -6.16 26.93
C THR A 17 2.71 -5.94 25.70
N ILE A 18 2.38 -4.68 25.42
CA ILE A 18 1.67 -4.31 24.18
C ILE A 18 2.70 -4.13 23.06
N VAL A 19 2.48 -4.82 21.95
CA VAL A 19 3.34 -4.78 20.76
C VAL A 19 2.52 -4.34 19.55
N VAL A 20 3.11 -3.54 18.68
CA VAL A 20 2.53 -3.29 17.35
C VAL A 20 2.69 -4.55 16.54
N ILE A 21 1.61 -4.96 15.89
CA ILE A 21 1.57 -6.09 14.96
C ILE A 21 1.08 -5.59 13.60
N ASP A 22 0.95 -6.52 12.64
CA ASP A 22 0.54 -6.22 11.27
C ASP A 22 1.50 -5.23 10.59
N GLU A 23 1.04 -4.51 9.57
CA GLU A 23 1.79 -3.53 8.82
C GLU A 23 1.71 -2.11 9.41
N ILE A 24 2.74 -1.30 9.15
CA ILE A 24 2.86 0.07 9.65
C ILE A 24 3.19 0.97 8.46
N HIS A 25 2.42 2.04 8.28
CA HIS A 25 2.72 3.13 7.33
C HIS A 25 2.83 2.65 5.87
N THR A 26 2.05 1.64 5.53
CA THR A 26 1.90 1.16 4.15
C THR A 26 0.74 1.90 3.46
N PRO A 27 0.70 1.98 2.12
CA PRO A 27 -0.46 2.52 1.40
C PRO A 27 -1.77 1.74 1.63
N ASP A 28 -1.68 0.58 2.29
CA ASP A 28 -2.81 -0.29 2.62
C ASP A 28 -3.43 0.06 3.97
N SER A 29 -2.59 0.36 4.95
CA SER A 29 -2.99 0.74 6.32
C SER A 29 -3.13 2.24 6.52
N SER A 30 -2.59 3.05 5.61
CA SER A 30 -2.49 4.52 5.72
C SER A 30 -3.02 5.24 4.49
N ARG A 31 -3.66 6.40 4.71
CA ARG A 31 -3.97 7.35 3.63
C ARG A 31 -2.89 8.41 3.52
N TYR A 32 -2.31 8.53 2.33
CA TYR A 32 -1.23 9.45 2.04
C TYR A 32 -1.62 10.43 0.93
N TRP A 33 -1.50 11.73 1.20
CA TRP A 33 -1.64 12.77 0.19
C TRP A 33 -0.30 13.26 -0.35
N LYS A 34 -0.29 13.62 -1.63
CA LYS A 34 0.80 14.35 -2.30
C LYS A 34 0.82 15.78 -1.78
N LEU A 35 1.90 16.13 -1.08
CA LEU A 35 2.12 17.47 -0.52
C LEU A 35 1.97 18.56 -1.58
N GLU A 36 2.48 18.32 -2.79
CA GLU A 36 2.45 19.26 -3.92
C GLU A 36 1.03 19.59 -4.41
N SER A 37 0.09 18.65 -4.25
CA SER A 37 -1.31 18.84 -4.65
C SER A 37 -2.16 19.49 -3.57
N TYR A 38 -1.67 19.53 -2.33
CA TYR A 38 -2.48 19.83 -1.16
C TYR A 38 -3.09 21.23 -1.21
N GLU A 39 -2.26 22.27 -1.34
CA GLU A 39 -2.73 23.66 -1.29
C GLU A 39 -3.64 23.99 -2.47
N SER A 40 -3.26 23.61 -3.68
CA SER A 40 -4.01 23.94 -4.90
C SER A 40 -5.37 23.25 -4.94
N ARG A 41 -5.45 21.98 -4.54
CA ARG A 41 -6.72 21.25 -4.50
C ARG A 41 -7.63 21.68 -3.37
N LEU A 42 -7.06 21.93 -2.19
CA LEU A 42 -7.83 22.44 -1.07
C LEU A 42 -8.45 23.81 -1.41
N ALA A 43 -7.70 24.71 -2.05
CA ALA A 43 -8.21 26.00 -2.51
C ALA A 43 -9.34 25.86 -3.56
N ALA A 44 -9.33 24.78 -4.34
CA ALA A 44 -10.39 24.45 -5.31
C ALA A 44 -11.57 23.67 -4.69
N GLY A 45 -11.56 23.38 -3.39
CA GLY A 45 -12.55 22.53 -2.73
C GLY A 45 -12.51 21.06 -3.18
N GLN A 46 -11.36 20.61 -3.68
CA GLN A 46 -11.11 19.26 -4.18
C GLN A 46 -10.26 18.46 -3.20
N GLU A 47 -10.38 17.14 -3.25
CA GLU A 47 -9.50 16.26 -2.48
C GLU A 47 -8.07 16.25 -3.09
N PRO A 48 -7.02 16.43 -2.28
CA PRO A 48 -5.64 16.28 -2.71
C PRO A 48 -5.37 14.92 -3.36
N ASP A 49 -4.36 14.85 -4.23
CA ASP A 49 -3.98 13.59 -4.86
C ASP A 49 -3.47 12.59 -3.82
N SER A 50 -3.97 11.35 -3.89
CA SER A 50 -3.62 10.27 -2.98
C SER A 50 -2.73 9.21 -3.64
N PHE A 51 -1.96 8.49 -2.82
CA PHE A 51 -1.18 7.31 -3.22
C PHE A 51 -1.93 5.98 -3.05
N ASP A 52 -3.15 6.01 -2.51
CA ASP A 52 -3.85 4.83 -2.03
C ASP A 52 -4.55 3.98 -3.14
N LYS A 53 -5.15 2.88 -2.68
CA LYS A 53 -5.91 1.89 -3.48
C LYS A 53 -7.13 2.46 -4.20
N GLU A 54 -7.52 3.72 -3.97
CA GLU A 54 -8.71 4.30 -4.62
C GLU A 54 -8.60 4.27 -6.14
N TYR A 55 -7.39 4.31 -6.72
CA TYR A 55 -7.24 4.11 -8.16
C TYR A 55 -7.83 2.77 -8.66
N VAL A 56 -7.40 1.65 -8.06
CA VAL A 56 -7.85 0.32 -8.48
C VAL A 56 -9.31 0.10 -8.11
N ARG A 57 -9.75 0.61 -6.94
CA ARG A 57 -11.15 0.52 -6.52
C ARG A 57 -12.09 1.29 -7.45
N ARG A 58 -11.73 2.52 -7.83
CA ARG A 58 -12.51 3.31 -8.80
C ARG A 58 -12.55 2.62 -10.15
N TRP A 59 -11.41 2.10 -10.63
CA TRP A 59 -11.37 1.35 -11.87
C TRP A 59 -12.26 0.10 -11.83
N LEU A 60 -12.23 -0.68 -10.73
CA LEU A 60 -13.11 -1.83 -10.53
C LEU A 60 -14.59 -1.42 -10.50
N ALA A 61 -14.91 -0.34 -9.80
CA ALA A 61 -16.27 0.18 -9.72
C ALA A 61 -16.79 0.66 -11.09
N ASP A 62 -15.96 1.34 -11.87
CA ASP A 62 -16.25 1.77 -13.24
C ASP A 62 -16.43 0.57 -14.19
N ALA A 63 -15.69 -0.52 -13.94
CA ALA A 63 -15.87 -1.81 -14.60
C ALA A 63 -17.10 -2.60 -14.09
N GLY A 64 -17.89 -2.02 -13.19
CA GLY A 64 -19.12 -2.62 -12.65
C GLY A 64 -18.90 -3.65 -11.53
N TYR A 65 -17.68 -3.79 -11.02
CA TYR A 65 -17.35 -4.74 -9.95
C TYR A 65 -17.38 -4.07 -8.58
N ARG A 66 -18.27 -4.55 -7.70
CA ARG A 66 -18.44 -4.02 -6.33
C ARG A 66 -18.00 -4.99 -5.24
N GLY A 67 -17.27 -6.04 -5.61
CA GLY A 67 -16.80 -7.09 -4.69
C GLY A 67 -17.64 -8.37 -4.74
N ASP A 68 -18.70 -8.39 -5.55
CA ASP A 68 -19.56 -9.55 -5.79
C ASP A 68 -19.50 -10.00 -7.27
N GLY A 69 -19.71 -11.30 -7.49
CA GLY A 69 -19.62 -11.91 -8.81
C GLY A 69 -18.18 -12.15 -9.29
N THR A 70 -18.01 -12.30 -10.59
CA THR A 70 -16.70 -12.57 -11.19
C THR A 70 -15.93 -11.25 -11.37
N PRO A 71 -14.73 -11.08 -10.77
CA PRO A 71 -13.94 -9.88 -10.97
C PRO A 71 -13.51 -9.74 -12.44
N PRO A 72 -13.49 -8.51 -12.98
CA PRO A 72 -13.04 -8.26 -14.33
C PRO A 72 -11.55 -8.59 -14.44
N THR A 73 -11.11 -8.95 -15.65
CA THR A 73 -9.68 -9.09 -15.93
C THR A 73 -9.05 -7.71 -15.88
N ILE A 74 -8.12 -7.50 -14.93
CA ILE A 74 -7.41 -6.23 -14.78
C ILE A 74 -6.36 -6.13 -15.91
N PRO A 75 -6.46 -5.14 -16.81
CA PRO A 75 -5.49 -4.98 -17.88
C PRO A 75 -4.14 -4.51 -17.34
N ASP A 76 -3.09 -4.73 -18.13
CA ASP A 76 -1.71 -4.51 -17.68
C ASP A 76 -1.39 -3.05 -17.36
N ASP A 77 -1.98 -2.09 -18.06
CA ASP A 77 -1.80 -0.65 -17.77
C ASP A 77 -2.28 -0.29 -16.36
N VAL A 78 -3.43 -0.81 -15.93
CA VAL A 78 -3.96 -0.62 -14.58
C VAL A 78 -3.05 -1.28 -13.55
N ARG A 79 -2.53 -2.48 -13.83
CA ARG A 79 -1.60 -3.20 -12.95
C ARG A 79 -0.28 -2.44 -12.79
N ILE A 80 0.26 -1.94 -13.90
CA ILE A 80 1.51 -1.16 -13.94
C ILE A 80 1.33 0.14 -13.17
N GLU A 81 0.23 0.85 -13.39
CA GLU A 81 -0.04 2.14 -12.76
C GLU A 81 -0.35 2.00 -11.25
N ALA A 82 -0.98 0.89 -10.85
CA ALA A 82 -1.09 0.51 -9.44
C ALA A 82 0.31 0.29 -8.84
N ALA A 83 1.13 -0.57 -9.45
CA ALA A 83 2.49 -0.85 -8.97
C ALA A 83 3.36 0.42 -8.89
N ARG A 84 3.27 1.31 -9.88
CA ARG A 84 3.99 2.58 -9.91
C ARG A 84 3.67 3.45 -8.71
N ARG A 85 2.39 3.56 -8.31
CA ARG A 85 1.99 4.35 -7.13
C ARG A 85 2.54 3.77 -5.84
N TYR A 86 2.55 2.45 -5.68
CA TYR A 86 3.17 1.80 -4.51
C TYR A 86 4.68 2.04 -4.45
N ILE A 87 5.37 1.95 -5.59
CA ILE A 87 6.80 2.25 -5.69
C ILE A 87 7.06 3.71 -5.33
N GLU A 88 6.29 4.64 -5.87
CA GLU A 88 6.42 6.08 -5.58
C GLU A 88 6.22 6.37 -4.08
N ALA A 89 5.21 5.76 -3.45
CA ALA A 89 4.98 5.88 -2.01
C ALA A 89 6.14 5.28 -1.20
N CYS A 90 6.60 4.07 -1.55
CA CYS A 90 7.71 3.40 -0.89
C CYS A 90 9.00 4.23 -0.97
N ASP A 91 9.32 4.75 -2.16
CA ASP A 91 10.50 5.58 -2.40
C ASP A 91 10.47 6.85 -1.57
N THR A 92 9.30 7.49 -1.51
CA THR A 92 9.13 8.75 -0.79
C THR A 92 9.19 8.53 0.73
N VAL A 93 8.60 7.45 1.25
CA VAL A 93 8.66 7.11 2.68
C VAL A 93 10.08 6.69 3.09
N ARG A 94 10.75 5.88 2.27
CA ARG A 94 12.10 5.36 2.57
C ARG A 94 13.22 6.36 2.28
N GLY A 95 12.97 7.34 1.41
CA GLY A 95 13.97 8.31 0.95
C GLY A 95 14.96 7.74 -0.07
N GLY A 96 14.58 6.71 -0.84
CA GLY A 96 15.45 6.12 -1.86
C GLY A 96 14.74 5.16 -2.80
N ALA A 97 15.33 4.92 -3.98
CA ALA A 97 14.72 4.15 -5.06
C ALA A 97 14.50 2.66 -4.76
N PHE A 98 13.27 2.20 -4.91
CA PHE A 98 12.86 0.82 -4.75
C PHE A 98 13.62 -0.07 -5.73
N VAL A 99 14.13 -1.18 -5.21
CA VAL A 99 14.82 -2.19 -6.01
C VAL A 99 14.00 -3.46 -5.93
N PRO A 100 13.38 -3.92 -7.03
CA PRO A 100 12.58 -5.14 -7.02
C PRO A 100 13.47 -6.36 -6.80
N ASP A 101 13.06 -7.24 -5.89
CA ASP A 101 13.56 -8.61 -5.82
C ASP A 101 12.71 -9.50 -6.74
N THR A 102 13.26 -9.83 -7.91
CA THR A 102 12.61 -10.65 -8.94
C THR A 102 12.76 -12.16 -8.71
N THR A 103 13.35 -12.57 -7.59
CA THR A 103 13.41 -13.98 -7.21
C THR A 103 11.99 -14.53 -7.00
N PRO A 104 11.70 -15.80 -7.37
CA PRO A 104 10.40 -16.39 -7.13
C PRO A 104 9.93 -16.25 -5.67
N PRO A 105 8.65 -15.90 -5.42
CA PRO A 105 8.14 -15.67 -4.08
C PRO A 105 8.38 -16.85 -3.13
N ASP A 106 8.16 -18.08 -3.58
CA ASP A 106 8.33 -19.29 -2.76
C ASP A 106 9.76 -19.44 -2.27
N THR A 107 10.73 -19.24 -3.17
CA THR A 107 12.16 -19.27 -2.84
C THR A 107 12.53 -18.19 -1.83
N ARG A 108 12.01 -16.96 -1.99
CA ARG A 108 12.25 -15.86 -1.06
C ARG A 108 11.67 -16.14 0.33
N ILE A 109 10.45 -16.68 0.39
CA ILE A 109 9.78 -17.04 1.65
C ILE A 109 10.63 -18.08 2.38
N GLU A 110 11.02 -19.16 1.70
CA GLU A 110 11.84 -20.23 2.30
C GLU A 110 13.18 -19.70 2.83
N GLN A 111 13.89 -18.89 2.03
CA GLN A 111 15.17 -18.30 2.44
C GLN A 111 15.03 -17.38 3.67
N ASN A 112 13.98 -16.57 3.73
CA ASN A 112 13.72 -15.68 4.85
C ASN A 112 13.37 -16.45 6.13
N LEU A 113 12.58 -17.53 6.02
CA LEU A 113 12.26 -18.40 7.15
C LEU A 113 13.52 -19.08 7.69
N ARG A 114 14.35 -19.66 6.82
CA ARG A 114 15.63 -20.26 7.21
C ARG A 114 16.56 -19.26 7.89
N ARG A 115 16.71 -18.05 7.33
CA ARG A 115 17.54 -16.98 7.92
C ARG A 115 17.08 -16.57 9.33
N LYS A 116 15.78 -16.69 9.61
CA LYS A 116 15.18 -16.37 10.92
C LYS A 116 15.13 -17.59 11.87
N GLY A 117 15.61 -18.75 11.44
CA GLY A 117 15.65 -19.98 12.26
C GLY A 117 14.36 -20.80 12.23
N PHE A 118 13.50 -20.59 11.25
CA PHE A 118 12.19 -21.26 11.10
C PHE A 118 12.17 -22.34 10.00
N GLY A 119 13.30 -23.00 9.71
CA GLY A 119 13.39 -23.98 8.62
C GLY A 119 14.34 -25.13 8.89
#